data_AF-A0A225VL22-F1
#
_entry.id   AF-A0A225VL22-F1
#
_cell.length_a   1.000
_cell.length_b   1.000
_cell.length_c   1.000
_cell.angle_alpha   90.00
_cell.angle_beta   90.00
_cell.angle_gamma   90.00
#
_symmetry.space_group_name_H-M   'P 1'
#
loop_
_entity.id
_entity.type
_entity.pdbx_description
1 polymer ?
#
loop_
_entity_poly.entity_id
_entity_poly.type
_entity_poly.pdbx_seq_one_letter_code
_entity_poly.pdbx_strand_id
1 'polypeptide(L)'
;MLDGHDTGVCTDPADFDLLIPFCKTVVPYTACLPQYQNLWYNHSALSKDRFVEQMFTKLVTLRKIYETNSTMADKDTDEWGGSRAITPRFADNPDCENAFRNYFCWINFPRCDAEGQSLLLCRSVCENFMSACQYSSDLWRCGEPKYVNARSAEISNTWAGQKLVYYRAPFPGSPFKDNVVDGDTNKPIVVCTPSLENTAQRAVVSTRVGMTILAAILWILSL
;
A
#
# COMPACT_ATOMS: atom_id res chain seq x y z
N MET A 1 -12.27 14.32 9.68
CA MET A 1 -13.49 14.69 10.43
C MET A 1 -14.48 13.53 10.38
N LEU A 2 -14.73 12.87 11.51
CA LEU A 2 -15.84 11.90 11.66
C LEU A 2 -16.91 12.59 12.52
N ASP A 3 -18.16 12.60 12.08
CA ASP A 3 -19.29 13.24 12.79
C ASP A 3 -19.01 14.67 13.29
N GLY A 4 -18.28 15.46 12.50
CA GLY A 4 -17.96 16.84 12.85
C GLY A 4 -16.83 17.02 13.87
N HIS A 5 -16.15 15.95 14.27
CA HIS A 5 -14.97 15.99 15.15
C HIS A 5 -13.69 15.73 14.38
N ASP A 6 -12.63 16.48 14.70
CA ASP A 6 -11.32 16.14 14.18
C ASP A 6 -10.81 14.88 14.87
N THR A 7 -10.47 13.88 14.07
CA THR A 7 -10.15 12.53 14.55
C THR A 7 -8.71 12.16 14.27
N GLY A 8 -7.93 13.05 13.67
CA GLY A 8 -6.53 12.81 13.38
C GLY A 8 -5.68 14.05 13.54
N VAL A 9 -4.39 13.84 13.76
CA VAL A 9 -3.38 14.88 13.82
C VAL A 9 -2.19 14.45 12.98
N CYS A 10 -1.62 15.39 12.23
CA CYS A 10 -0.38 15.15 11.50
C CYS A 10 0.77 15.12 12.50
N THR A 11 1.47 13.99 12.54
CA THR A 11 2.57 13.75 13.48
C THR A 11 3.80 13.39 12.67
N ASP A 12 4.98 13.85 13.10
CA ASP A 12 6.24 13.53 12.43
C ASP A 12 6.78 12.16 12.84
N PRO A 13 7.56 11.48 11.97
CA PRO A 13 8.11 10.15 12.27
C PRO A 13 8.86 10.05 13.60
N ALA A 14 9.56 11.11 13.99
CA ALA A 14 10.28 11.17 15.26
C ALA A 14 9.36 11.02 16.49
N ASP A 15 8.09 11.44 16.38
CA ASP A 15 7.13 11.49 17.48
C ASP A 15 6.20 10.26 17.53
N PHE A 16 6.11 9.49 16.43
CA PHE A 16 5.23 8.33 16.35
C PHE A 16 5.95 6.98 16.21
N ASP A 17 7.27 6.98 16.23
CA ASP A 17 8.10 5.81 15.96
C ASP A 17 7.81 4.61 16.89
N LEU A 18 7.33 4.87 18.11
CA LEU A 18 6.89 3.84 19.08
C LEU A 18 5.38 3.57 19.04
N LEU A 19 4.63 4.42 18.34
CA LEU A 19 3.17 4.36 18.28
C LEU A 19 2.66 3.50 17.13
N ILE A 20 3.45 3.31 16.07
CA ILE A 20 3.07 2.48 14.91
C ILE A 20 4.10 1.38 14.57
N PRO A 21 4.48 0.51 15.51
CA PRO A 21 5.56 -0.46 15.32
C PRO A 21 5.39 -1.36 14.07
N PHE A 22 4.16 -1.74 13.71
CA PHE A 22 3.91 -2.56 12.53
C PHE A 22 4.08 -1.77 11.23
N CYS A 23 3.55 -0.55 11.12
CA CYS A 23 3.64 0.25 9.90
C CYS A 23 4.88 1.16 9.81
N LYS A 24 5.68 1.29 10.87
CA LYS A 24 6.84 2.19 10.95
C LYS A 24 7.75 2.16 9.72
N THR A 25 8.16 0.98 9.28
CA THR A 25 9.14 0.86 8.17
C THR A 25 8.57 1.30 6.82
N VAL A 26 7.25 1.44 6.74
CA VAL A 26 6.49 1.72 5.53
C VAL A 26 6.03 3.18 5.49
N VAL A 27 5.98 3.85 6.64
CA VAL A 27 5.48 5.23 6.81
C VAL A 27 6.65 6.14 7.21
N PRO A 28 7.55 6.51 6.28
CA PRO A 28 8.75 7.32 6.57
C PRO A 28 8.48 8.84 6.54
N TYR A 29 7.21 9.27 6.62
CA TYR A 29 6.78 10.64 6.37
C TYR A 29 5.82 11.12 7.46
N THR A 30 5.60 12.43 7.55
CA THR A 30 4.57 13.02 8.42
C THR A 30 3.20 12.44 8.07
N ALA A 31 2.59 11.75 9.01
CA ALA A 31 1.40 10.94 8.79
C ALA A 31 0.24 11.39 9.67
N CYS A 32 -0.98 11.24 9.17
CA CYS A 32 -2.19 11.51 9.93
C CYS A 32 -2.48 10.33 10.87
N LEU A 33 -2.35 10.56 12.17
CA LEU A 33 -2.55 9.57 13.21
C LEU A 33 -3.82 9.87 14.02
N PRO A 34 -4.52 8.85 14.53
CA PRO A 34 -5.62 9.04 15.46
C PRO A 34 -5.18 9.87 16.67
N GLN A 35 -5.89 10.98 16.92
CA GLN A 35 -5.71 11.77 18.12
C GLN A 35 -6.54 11.17 19.25
N TYR A 36 -5.94 10.94 20.42
CA TYR A 36 -6.69 10.49 21.59
C TYR A 36 -7.82 11.46 21.92
N GLN A 37 -8.99 10.91 22.21
CA GLN A 37 -10.19 11.69 22.54
C GLN A 37 -11.03 10.98 23.60
N ASN A 38 -11.61 11.76 24.51
CA ASN A 38 -12.36 11.24 25.65
C ASN A 38 -13.61 10.44 25.26
N LEU A 39 -14.19 10.74 24.09
CA LEU A 39 -15.36 10.04 23.55
C LEU A 39 -15.03 8.61 23.09
N TRP A 40 -13.80 8.38 22.59
CA TRP A 40 -13.37 7.10 22.06
C TRP A 40 -11.97 6.75 22.60
N TYR A 41 -11.95 6.15 23.78
CA TYR A 41 -10.72 5.82 24.53
C TYR A 41 -9.76 4.89 23.77
N ASN A 42 -10.26 4.07 22.83
CA ASN A 42 -9.46 3.20 21.98
C ASN A 42 -8.98 3.86 20.68
N HIS A 43 -9.33 5.13 20.43
CA HIS A 43 -8.95 5.87 19.23
C HIS A 43 -7.54 6.44 19.38
N SER A 44 -6.53 5.56 19.31
CA SER A 44 -5.11 5.91 19.39
C SER A 44 -4.33 5.34 18.20
N ALA A 45 -3.18 5.94 17.90
CA ALA A 45 -2.26 5.44 16.87
C ALA A 45 -1.86 3.98 17.10
N LEU A 46 -1.51 3.62 18.35
CA LEU A 46 -1.11 2.26 18.71
C LEU A 46 -2.25 1.25 18.56
N SER A 47 -3.46 1.62 18.98
CA SER A 47 -4.64 0.75 18.80
C SER A 47 -4.95 0.52 17.32
N LYS A 48 -4.83 1.57 16.49
CA LYS A 48 -5.02 1.47 15.05
C LYS A 48 -3.94 0.61 14.39
N ASP A 49 -2.67 0.80 14.73
CA ASP A 49 -1.56 0.01 14.18
C ASP A 49 -1.69 -1.48 14.53
N ARG A 50 -2.08 -1.79 15.77
CA ARG A 50 -2.41 -3.17 16.19
C ARG A 50 -3.58 -3.76 15.41
N PHE A 51 -4.63 -2.98 15.17
CA PHE A 51 -5.74 -3.42 14.33
C PHE A 51 -5.27 -3.72 12.90
N VAL A 52 -4.42 -2.86 12.34
CA VAL A 52 -3.84 -3.04 11.01
C VAL A 52 -2.99 -4.31 10.95
N GLU A 53 -2.11 -4.54 11.92
CA GLU A 53 -1.29 -5.75 12.04
C GLU A 53 -2.14 -7.02 12.15
N GLN A 54 -3.15 -7.02 13.03
CA GLN A 54 -4.04 -8.17 13.25
C GLN A 54 -4.84 -8.49 11.99
N MET A 55 -5.39 -7.47 11.33
CA MET A 55 -6.18 -7.67 10.12
C MET A 55 -5.30 -8.12 8.96
N PHE A 56 -4.11 -7.52 8.78
CA PHE A 56 -3.13 -7.97 7.79
C PHE A 56 -2.78 -9.44 7.99
N THR A 57 -2.37 -9.80 9.22
CA THR A 57 -1.95 -11.15 9.58
C THR A 57 -3.08 -12.15 9.34
N LYS A 58 -4.31 -11.80 9.75
CA LYS A 58 -5.50 -12.62 9.52
C LYS A 58 -5.75 -12.85 8.03
N LEU A 59 -5.75 -11.79 7.22
CA LEU A 59 -6.05 -11.89 5.78
C LEU A 59 -4.99 -12.69 5.02
N VAL A 60 -3.71 -12.42 5.27
CA VAL A 60 -2.60 -13.15 4.64
C VAL A 60 -2.62 -14.63 5.06
N THR A 61 -2.78 -14.91 6.35
CA THR A 61 -2.80 -16.29 6.87
C THR A 61 -3.98 -17.07 6.29
N LEU A 62 -5.19 -16.50 6.30
CA LEU A 62 -6.36 -17.15 5.71
C LEU A 62 -6.15 -17.43 4.22
N ARG A 63 -5.57 -16.47 3.49
CA ARG A 63 -5.33 -16.65 2.06
C ARG A 63 -4.32 -17.76 1.80
N LYS A 64 -3.21 -17.79 2.54
CA LYS A 64 -2.23 -18.88 2.47
C LYS A 64 -2.85 -20.24 2.78
N ILE A 65 -3.68 -20.34 3.82
CA ILE A 65 -4.39 -21.58 4.18
C ILE A 65 -5.21 -22.11 2.99
N TYR A 66 -5.95 -21.24 2.30
CA TYR A 66 -6.72 -21.65 1.13
C TYR A 66 -5.84 -22.04 -0.06
N GLU A 67 -4.79 -21.26 -0.33
CA GLU A 67 -3.86 -21.52 -1.44
C GLU A 67 -3.06 -22.81 -1.26
N THR A 68 -2.75 -23.21 -0.02
CA THR A 68 -2.01 -24.45 0.29
C THR A 68 -2.92 -25.64 0.61
N ASN A 69 -4.24 -25.51 0.47
CA ASN A 69 -5.17 -26.56 0.83
C ASN A 69 -5.22 -27.65 -0.25
N SER A 70 -4.63 -28.83 0.04
CA SER A 70 -4.61 -29.96 -0.91
C SER A 70 -6.01 -30.44 -1.28
N THR A 71 -6.97 -30.45 -0.36
CA THR A 71 -8.34 -30.89 -0.65
C THR A 71 -9.04 -29.95 -1.64
N MET A 72 -8.80 -28.64 -1.55
CA MET A 72 -9.36 -27.67 -2.51
C MET A 72 -8.68 -27.80 -3.88
N ALA A 73 -7.37 -28.04 -3.89
CA ALA A 73 -6.61 -28.29 -5.12
C ALA A 73 -7.08 -29.58 -5.82
N ASP A 74 -7.21 -30.68 -5.08
CA ASP A 74 -7.63 -31.99 -5.62
C ASP A 74 -9.05 -31.97 -6.19
N LYS A 75 -9.93 -31.12 -5.64
CA LYS A 75 -11.33 -30.98 -6.07
C LYS A 75 -11.56 -29.90 -7.12
N ASP A 76 -10.53 -29.13 -7.49
CA ASP A 76 -10.64 -27.94 -8.36
C ASP A 76 -11.73 -26.96 -7.84
N THR A 77 -11.74 -26.72 -6.53
CA THR A 77 -12.74 -25.86 -5.88
C THR A 77 -12.13 -24.59 -5.28
N ASP A 78 -12.83 -23.46 -5.42
CA ASP A 78 -12.43 -22.20 -4.83
C ASP A 78 -12.86 -22.07 -3.35
N GLU A 79 -12.46 -20.97 -2.70
CA GLU A 79 -12.80 -20.68 -1.31
C GLU A 79 -14.32 -20.48 -1.05
N TRP A 80 -15.15 -20.45 -2.10
CA TRP A 80 -16.61 -20.32 -2.04
C TRP A 80 -17.33 -21.61 -2.50
N GLY A 81 -16.59 -22.68 -2.82
CA GLY A 81 -17.14 -23.94 -3.32
C GLY A 81 -17.49 -23.95 -4.81
N GLY A 82 -17.05 -22.95 -5.57
CA GLY A 82 -17.17 -22.91 -7.04
C GLY A 82 -16.14 -23.79 -7.73
N SER A 83 -16.41 -24.20 -8.97
CA SER A 83 -15.54 -25.07 -9.77
C SER A 83 -14.43 -24.28 -10.48
N ARG A 84 -13.39 -23.91 -9.73
CA ARG A 84 -12.14 -23.34 -10.24
C ARG A 84 -11.03 -23.47 -9.21
N ALA A 85 -9.82 -23.76 -9.67
CA ALA A 85 -8.64 -23.74 -8.82
C ALA A 85 -8.36 -22.35 -8.22
N ILE A 86 -7.91 -22.35 -6.97
CA ILE A 86 -7.42 -21.15 -6.29
C ILE A 86 -6.09 -20.74 -6.91
N THR A 87 -6.01 -19.50 -7.42
CA THR A 87 -4.74 -18.93 -7.86
C THR A 87 -3.86 -18.62 -6.64
N PRO A 88 -2.66 -19.22 -6.52
CA PRO A 88 -1.72 -18.89 -5.46
C PRO A 88 -1.17 -17.48 -5.70
N ARG A 89 -1.22 -16.64 -4.67
CA ARG A 89 -0.79 -15.24 -4.71
C ARG A 89 0.06 -14.86 -3.52
N PHE A 90 -0.09 -15.55 -2.39
CA PHE A 90 0.57 -15.26 -1.12
C PHE A 90 1.47 -16.41 -0.66
N ALA A 91 1.15 -17.68 -0.97
CA ALA A 91 1.86 -18.85 -0.44
C ALA A 91 3.39 -18.82 -0.64
N ASP A 92 3.87 -18.27 -1.78
CA ASP A 92 5.30 -18.18 -2.13
C ASP A 92 5.66 -16.84 -2.78
N ASN A 93 4.98 -15.76 -2.41
CA ASN A 93 5.16 -14.44 -3.05
C ASN A 93 5.32 -13.34 -1.99
N PRO A 94 6.55 -13.13 -1.48
CA PRO A 94 6.81 -12.08 -0.50
C PRO A 94 6.57 -10.68 -1.06
N ASP A 95 6.66 -10.49 -2.38
CA ASP A 95 6.40 -9.19 -3.00
C ASP A 95 4.91 -8.81 -2.89
N CYS A 96 4.00 -9.77 -3.06
CA CYS A 96 2.57 -9.55 -2.84
C CYS A 96 2.26 -9.21 -1.37
N GLU A 97 2.85 -9.94 -0.42
CA GLU A 97 2.68 -9.66 1.01
C GLU A 97 3.18 -8.26 1.38
N ASN A 98 4.36 -7.89 0.88
CA ASN A 98 4.95 -6.57 1.11
C ASN A 98 4.11 -5.47 0.43
N ALA A 99 3.64 -5.68 -0.80
CA ALA A 99 2.79 -4.73 -1.49
C ALA A 99 1.45 -4.55 -0.77
N PHE A 100 0.86 -5.63 -0.25
CA PHE A 100 -0.37 -5.57 0.54
C PHE A 100 -0.16 -4.85 1.87
N ARG A 101 0.95 -5.15 2.59
CA ARG A 101 1.33 -4.44 3.82
C ARG A 101 1.48 -2.95 3.55
N ASN A 102 2.18 -2.60 2.48
CA ASN A 102 2.40 -1.21 2.08
C ASN A 102 1.09 -0.48 1.80
N TYR A 103 0.25 -1.06 0.94
CA TYR A 103 -1.09 -0.54 0.65
C TYR A 103 -1.93 -0.36 1.92
N PHE A 104 -1.95 -1.38 2.79
CA PHE A 104 -2.80 -1.39 3.98
C PHE A 104 -2.31 -0.44 5.07
N CYS A 105 -1.01 -0.22 5.20
CA CYS A 105 -0.45 0.81 6.07
C CYS A 105 -0.75 2.21 5.52
N TRP A 106 -0.52 2.47 4.23
CA TRP A 106 -0.70 3.80 3.64
C TRP A 106 -2.15 4.30 3.61
N ILE A 107 -3.13 3.41 3.45
CA ILE A 107 -4.55 3.78 3.58
C ILE A 107 -4.93 4.12 5.02
N ASN A 108 -4.27 3.51 6.01
CA ASN A 108 -4.55 3.74 7.43
C ASN A 108 -3.76 4.91 8.03
N PHE A 109 -2.57 5.18 7.49
CA PHE A 109 -1.67 6.24 7.93
C PHE A 109 -1.26 7.10 6.71
N PRO A 110 -2.21 7.88 6.17
CA PRO A 110 -1.95 8.70 4.99
C PRO A 110 -0.96 9.80 5.32
N ARG A 111 -0.19 10.22 4.31
CA ARG A 111 0.72 11.35 4.40
C ARG A 111 -0.06 12.64 4.61
N CYS A 112 0.53 13.59 5.33
CA CYS A 112 0.04 14.97 5.40
C CYS A 112 0.74 15.90 4.42
N ASP A 113 0.03 16.90 3.92
CA ASP A 113 0.63 18.06 3.25
C ASP A 113 1.15 19.11 4.26
N ALA A 114 1.66 20.22 3.74
CA ALA A 114 2.22 21.31 4.53
C ALA A 114 1.16 22.04 5.37
N GLU A 115 -0.10 21.96 4.95
CA GLU A 115 -1.26 22.53 5.62
C GLU A 115 -1.82 21.59 6.72
N GLY A 116 -1.21 20.42 6.93
CA GLY A 116 -1.65 19.45 7.93
C GLY A 116 -2.90 18.67 7.53
N GLN A 117 -3.20 18.57 6.23
CA GLN A 117 -4.31 17.78 5.70
C GLN A 117 -3.82 16.43 5.21
N SER A 118 -4.58 15.38 5.53
CA SER A 118 -4.29 14.03 5.03
C SER A 118 -4.53 13.91 3.54
N LEU A 119 -3.61 13.27 2.84
CA LEU A 119 -3.66 13.08 1.40
C LEU A 119 -4.29 11.75 1.00
N LEU A 120 -4.98 11.77 -0.14
CA LEU A 120 -5.51 10.56 -0.80
C LEU A 120 -4.38 9.59 -1.17
N LEU A 121 -4.72 8.32 -1.37
CA LEU A 121 -3.75 7.32 -1.80
C LEU A 121 -3.36 7.52 -3.28
N CYS A 122 -2.09 7.29 -3.61
CA CYS A 122 -1.63 7.35 -5.00
C CYS A 122 -2.15 6.15 -5.79
N ARG A 123 -2.52 6.36 -7.06
CA ARG A 123 -2.98 5.29 -7.96
C ARG A 123 -1.96 4.17 -8.11
N SER A 124 -0.68 4.55 -8.20
CA SER A 124 0.47 3.66 -8.31
C SER A 124 0.54 2.63 -7.17
N VAL A 125 0.03 2.95 -5.97
CA VAL A 125 -0.04 1.99 -4.87
C VAL A 125 -0.99 0.84 -5.19
N CYS A 126 -2.20 1.19 -5.62
CA CYS A 126 -3.21 0.20 -5.99
C CYS A 126 -2.70 -0.67 -7.14
N GLU A 127 -2.09 -0.05 -8.16
CA GLU A 127 -1.53 -0.78 -9.30
C GLU A 127 -0.37 -1.69 -8.89
N ASN A 128 0.52 -1.22 -8.00
CA ASN A 128 1.61 -2.03 -7.47
C ASN A 128 1.09 -3.23 -6.68
N PHE A 129 0.08 -3.05 -5.82
CA PHE A 129 -0.56 -4.15 -5.11
C PHE A 129 -1.17 -5.17 -6.07
N MET A 130 -1.95 -4.70 -7.05
CA MET A 130 -2.58 -5.57 -8.03
C MET A 130 -1.56 -6.34 -8.88
N SER A 131 -0.48 -5.66 -9.28
CA SER A 131 0.61 -6.22 -10.08
C SER A 131 1.45 -7.24 -9.30
N ALA A 132 1.92 -6.88 -8.10
CA ALA A 132 2.74 -7.75 -7.25
C ALA A 132 2.01 -9.05 -6.87
N CYS A 133 0.71 -8.95 -6.65
CA CYS A 133 -0.17 -10.10 -6.38
C CYS A 133 -0.73 -10.77 -7.64
N GLN A 134 -0.25 -10.38 -8.83
CA GLN A 134 -0.57 -10.98 -10.13
C GLN A 134 -2.07 -11.05 -10.42
N TYR A 135 -2.83 -10.05 -9.98
CA TYR A 135 -4.25 -9.96 -10.34
C TYR A 135 -4.38 -9.69 -11.83
N SER A 136 -5.33 -10.37 -12.47
CA SER A 136 -5.66 -10.10 -13.87
C SER A 136 -6.15 -8.66 -14.01
N SER A 137 -5.81 -8.00 -15.12
CA SER A 137 -6.05 -6.55 -15.32
C SER A 137 -7.53 -6.16 -15.27
N ASP A 138 -8.44 -7.08 -15.57
CA ASP A 138 -9.89 -6.91 -15.46
C ASP A 138 -10.39 -6.84 -14.00
N LEU A 139 -9.58 -7.32 -13.04
CA LEU A 139 -9.85 -7.21 -11.61
C LEU A 139 -9.26 -5.95 -10.98
N TRP A 140 -8.43 -5.21 -11.70
CA TRP A 140 -7.82 -4.00 -11.15
C TRP A 140 -8.91 -2.96 -10.92
N ARG A 141 -8.94 -2.40 -9.71
CA ARG A 141 -9.88 -1.37 -9.30
C ARG A 141 -9.16 -0.11 -8.85
N CYS A 142 -8.20 0.32 -9.68
CA CYS A 142 -7.35 1.48 -9.46
C CYS A 142 -7.72 2.66 -10.38
N GLY A 143 -8.79 2.54 -11.16
CA GLY A 143 -9.22 3.51 -12.16
C GLY A 143 -10.05 4.67 -11.60
N GLU A 144 -10.92 5.22 -12.45
CA GLU A 144 -11.67 6.44 -12.12
C GLU A 144 -12.87 6.16 -11.21
N PRO A 145 -13.15 7.02 -10.21
CA PRO A 145 -14.31 6.86 -9.33
C PRO A 145 -15.65 6.84 -10.07
N LYS A 146 -15.77 7.56 -11.20
CA LYS A 146 -16.97 7.57 -12.06
C LYS A 146 -17.33 6.19 -12.62
N TYR A 147 -16.38 5.27 -12.64
CA TYR A 147 -16.55 3.88 -13.06
C TYR A 147 -16.35 2.89 -11.90
N VAL A 148 -16.57 3.32 -10.65
CA VAL A 148 -16.32 2.50 -9.45
C VAL A 148 -14.89 1.92 -9.46
N ASN A 149 -13.94 2.78 -9.86
CA ASN A 149 -12.52 2.47 -10.00
C ASN A 149 -12.16 1.44 -11.09
N ALA A 150 -13.05 1.09 -12.02
CA ALA A 150 -12.67 0.40 -13.23
C ALA A 150 -11.97 1.35 -14.24
N ARG A 151 -11.34 0.78 -15.27
CA ARG A 151 -10.71 1.55 -16.37
C ARG A 151 -11.73 2.14 -17.34
N SER A 152 -12.89 1.54 -17.44
CA SER A 152 -14.03 1.98 -18.24
C SER A 152 -15.30 1.69 -17.47
N ALA A 153 -16.43 2.26 -17.92
CA ALA A 153 -17.73 1.81 -17.44
C ALA A 153 -17.82 0.28 -17.60
N GLU A 154 -18.14 -0.42 -16.52
CA GLU A 154 -18.55 -1.81 -16.63
C GLU A 154 -19.84 -1.86 -17.48
N ILE A 155 -20.25 -3.06 -17.91
CA ILE A 155 -21.58 -3.31 -18.48
C ILE A 155 -22.31 -4.23 -17.50
N SER A 156 -23.45 -3.80 -16.97
CA SER A 156 -24.21 -4.56 -15.99
C SER A 156 -25.01 -5.56 -16.77
N ASN A 157 -24.93 -6.80 -16.34
CA ASN A 157 -25.73 -7.89 -16.87
C ASN A 157 -26.92 -8.19 -15.94
N THR A 158 -27.06 -7.44 -14.84
CA THR A 158 -28.03 -7.69 -13.77
C THR A 158 -29.17 -6.67 -13.86
N TRP A 159 -30.37 -7.19 -14.11
CA TRP A 159 -31.60 -6.42 -14.16
C TRP A 159 -32.29 -6.43 -12.79
N ALA A 160 -32.58 -5.25 -12.24
CA ALA A 160 -33.51 -5.10 -11.13
C ALA A 160 -34.49 -3.97 -11.45
N GLY A 161 -35.79 -4.28 -11.44
CA GLY A 161 -36.84 -3.29 -11.74
C GLY A 161 -36.69 -2.60 -13.10
N GLN A 162 -36.39 -3.35 -14.17
CA GLN A 162 -36.15 -2.83 -15.53
C GLN A 162 -34.97 -1.84 -15.64
N LYS A 163 -34.10 -1.78 -14.64
CA LYS A 163 -32.86 -1.01 -14.68
C LYS A 163 -31.67 -1.94 -14.54
N LEU A 164 -30.61 -1.62 -15.26
CA LEU A 164 -29.30 -2.21 -15.04
C LEU A 164 -28.75 -1.67 -13.73
N VAL A 165 -28.45 -2.56 -12.77
CA VAL A 165 -27.95 -2.17 -11.45
C VAL A 165 -26.51 -2.64 -11.27
N TYR A 166 -25.70 -1.78 -10.65
CA TYR A 166 -24.35 -2.10 -10.19
C TYR A 166 -24.32 -2.14 -8.68
N TYR A 167 -23.95 -3.28 -8.10
CA TYR A 167 -23.81 -3.46 -6.65
C TYR A 167 -22.32 -3.54 -6.26
N ARG A 168 -21.52 -2.53 -6.62
CA ARG A 168 -20.11 -2.46 -6.18
C ARG A 168 -19.86 -1.24 -5.32
N ALA A 169 -19.23 -1.46 -4.18
CA ALA A 169 -18.68 -0.39 -3.36
C ALA A 169 -17.37 0.14 -3.97
N PRO A 170 -17.00 1.41 -3.71
CA PRO A 170 -15.68 1.92 -4.07
C PRO A 170 -14.56 1.04 -3.50
N PHE A 171 -13.47 0.89 -4.25
CA PHE A 171 -12.32 0.13 -3.76
C PHE A 171 -11.67 0.85 -2.58
N PRO A 172 -11.17 0.16 -1.54
CA PRO A 172 -10.61 0.86 -0.38
C PRO A 172 -9.44 1.76 -0.78
N GLY A 173 -9.44 2.99 -0.30
CA GLY A 173 -8.45 4.02 -0.65
C GLY A 173 -8.84 4.86 -1.87
N SER A 174 -9.94 4.52 -2.56
CA SER A 174 -10.58 5.39 -3.54
C SER A 174 -11.16 6.64 -2.87
N PRO A 175 -11.07 7.82 -3.50
CA PRO A 175 -10.48 8.06 -4.82
C PRO A 175 -8.95 8.06 -4.81
N PHE A 176 -8.35 7.52 -5.87
CA PHE A 176 -6.91 7.56 -6.10
C PHE A 176 -6.50 8.82 -6.84
N LYS A 177 -5.31 9.32 -6.54
CA LYS A 177 -4.69 10.46 -7.23
C LYS A 177 -3.38 10.04 -7.88
N ASP A 178 -3.05 10.64 -9.01
CA ASP A 178 -1.81 10.33 -9.71
C ASP A 178 -0.62 11.07 -9.09
N ASN A 179 0.56 10.45 -9.15
CA ASN A 179 1.80 11.12 -8.78
C ASN A 179 2.07 12.29 -9.73
N VAL A 180 2.64 13.36 -9.20
CA VAL A 180 2.96 14.56 -9.98
C VAL A 180 4.44 14.91 -9.78
N VAL A 181 5.08 15.33 -10.86
CA VAL A 181 6.42 15.91 -10.88
C VAL A 181 6.33 17.36 -11.35
N ASP A 182 7.16 18.21 -10.78
CA ASP A 182 7.32 19.59 -11.20
C ASP A 182 7.94 19.65 -12.60
N GLY A 183 7.31 20.39 -13.53
CA GLY A 183 7.70 20.40 -14.94
C GLY A 183 9.06 21.06 -15.21
N ASP A 184 9.48 21.99 -14.35
CA ASP A 184 10.69 22.78 -14.55
C ASP A 184 11.90 22.12 -13.87
N THR A 185 11.69 21.56 -12.68
CA THR A 185 12.75 20.97 -11.85
C THR A 185 12.80 19.45 -11.94
N ASN A 186 11.77 18.81 -12.52
CA ASN A 186 11.58 17.36 -12.57
C ASN A 186 11.60 16.69 -11.18
N LYS A 187 11.29 17.45 -10.13
CA LYS A 187 11.23 16.95 -8.75
C LYS A 187 9.83 16.44 -8.43
N PRO A 188 9.69 15.33 -7.68
CA PRO A 188 8.39 14.89 -7.16
C PRO A 188 7.70 15.96 -6.31
N ILE A 189 6.38 16.03 -6.40
CA ILE A 189 5.53 16.89 -5.56
C ILE A 189 4.69 16.01 -4.63
N VAL A 190 4.64 16.33 -3.33
CA VAL A 190 3.66 15.74 -2.40
C VAL A 190 2.22 16.06 -2.83
N VAL A 191 1.53 15.08 -3.42
CA VAL A 191 0.12 15.23 -3.83
C VAL A 191 -0.80 14.08 -3.39
N CYS A 192 -0.22 12.94 -3.01
CA CYS A 192 -0.90 11.70 -2.62
C CYS A 192 0.00 10.84 -1.73
N THR A 193 -0.50 9.69 -1.28
CA THR A 193 0.21 8.76 -0.38
C THR A 193 0.57 7.42 -1.07
N PRO A 194 1.85 7.00 -1.08
CA PRO A 194 3.04 7.80 -0.88
C PRO A 194 3.36 8.53 -2.18
N SER A 195 3.50 9.85 -2.11
CA SER A 195 4.14 10.58 -3.21
C SER A 195 5.56 10.04 -3.42
N LEU A 196 6.07 10.18 -4.64
CA LEU A 196 7.46 9.85 -5.00
C LEU A 196 8.49 10.74 -4.28
N GLU A 197 8.05 11.75 -3.55
CA GLU A 197 8.94 12.56 -2.72
C GLU A 197 9.51 11.75 -1.55
N ASN A 198 10.85 11.75 -1.45
CA ASN A 198 11.65 10.96 -0.51
C ASN A 198 11.69 9.44 -0.77
N THR A 199 11.23 8.95 -1.94
CA THR A 199 11.61 7.60 -2.38
C THR A 199 13.12 7.59 -2.58
N ALA A 200 13.83 6.72 -1.85
CA ALA A 200 15.29 6.68 -1.77
C ALA A 200 15.96 7.00 -3.11
N GLN A 201 16.69 8.12 -3.17
CA GLN A 201 17.72 8.29 -4.19
C GLN A 201 18.62 7.07 -4.09
N ARG A 202 18.70 6.27 -5.18
CA ARG A 202 19.61 5.13 -5.27
C ARG A 202 20.94 5.56 -4.67
N ALA A 203 21.41 4.84 -3.65
CA ALA A 203 22.78 4.94 -3.21
C ALA A 203 23.64 4.70 -4.46
N VAL A 204 24.19 5.79 -5.01
CA VAL A 204 25.26 5.70 -5.98
C VAL A 204 26.40 5.12 -5.16
N VAL A 205 26.54 3.80 -5.20
CA VAL A 205 27.72 3.11 -4.69
C VAL A 205 28.86 3.61 -5.58
N SER A 206 29.49 4.70 -5.15
CA SER A 206 30.74 5.18 -5.73
C SER A 206 31.82 4.20 -5.28
N THR A 207 32.00 3.12 -6.05
CA THR A 207 33.15 2.24 -5.96
C THR A 207 34.40 3.01 -6.42
N ARG A 208 34.93 3.85 -5.53
CA ARG A 208 36.24 4.52 -5.69
C ARG A 208 37.17 4.28 -4.49
N VAL A 209 37.24 3.04 -4.01
CA VAL A 209 38.24 2.65 -2.98
C VAL A 209 39.15 1.50 -3.45
N GLY A 210 38.94 0.94 -4.65
CA GLY A 210 39.69 -0.23 -5.13
C GLY A 210 41.00 0.02 -5.90
N MET A 211 41.50 1.26 -6.03
CA MET A 211 42.68 1.54 -6.88
C MET A 211 43.90 2.18 -6.20
N THR A 212 43.84 2.52 -4.92
CA THR A 212 45.03 3.05 -4.21
C THR A 212 45.88 1.97 -3.54
N ILE A 213 45.33 0.79 -3.25
CA ILE A 213 46.08 -0.28 -2.58
C ILE A 213 46.99 -1.06 -3.54
N LEU A 214 46.62 -1.19 -4.82
CA LEU A 214 47.47 -1.86 -5.83
C LEU A 214 48.71 -1.03 -6.18
N ALA A 215 48.65 0.30 -6.14
CA ALA A 215 49.81 1.16 -6.41
C ALA A 215 50.85 1.12 -5.28
N ALA A 216 50.42 0.98 -4.01
CA ALA A 216 51.33 0.87 -2.87
C ALA A 216 52.04 -0.49 -2.80
N ILE A 217 51.36 -1.58 -3.18
CA ILE A 217 51.95 -2.93 -3.19
C ILE A 217 52.99 -3.07 -4.31
N LEU A 218 52.78 -2.45 -5.47
CA LEU A 218 53.75 -2.42 -6.57
C LEU A 218 55.01 -1.58 -6.27
N TRP A 219 54.89 -0.57 -5.41
CA TRP A 219 56.05 0.22 -4.94
C TRP A 219 56.89 -0.50 -3.89
N ILE A 220 56.29 -1.36 -3.06
CA ILE A 220 57.04 -2.13 -2.04
C ILE A 220 57.78 -3.32 -2.66
N LEU A 221 57.30 -3.86 -3.78
CA LEU A 221 57.95 -4.97 -4.48
C LEU A 221 59.08 -4.54 -5.43
N SER A 222 59.39 -3.23 -5.51
CA SER A 222 60.43 -2.66 -6.38
C SER A 222 61.59 -2.00 -5.62
N LEU A 223 61.69 -2.21 -4.30
CA LEU A 223 62.82 -1.83 -3.44
C LEU A 223 63.53 -3.06 -2.86
#